data_AF-A0A7C7CSU5-F1
#
_entry.id   AF-A0A7C7CSU5-F1
#
_cell.length_a   1.000
_cell.length_b   1.000
_cell.length_c   1.000
_cell.angle_alpha   90.00
_cell.angle_beta   90.00
_cell.angle_gamma   90.00
#
_symmetry.space_group_name_H-M   'P 1'
#
loop_
_entity.id
_entity.type
_entity.pdbx_description
1 polymer ?
#
loop_
_entity_poly.entity_id
_entity_poly.type
_entity_poly.pdbx_seq_one_letter_code
_entity_poly.pdbx_strand_id
1 'polypeptide(L)'
;MVANWVQVRYHVWWPGAGNDPFYLYNTSLNQTRNSYYGNNFTPHMFTGGGDSGSGSTTWQANALNMVGEDTPITIEINGSIFGSDVDVSVLISSDLDLSSVNTRLIVAATMDSVYYAGPNGLQHHHAVIIEYLTADNTGDAIIL
;
A
#
# COMPACT_ATOMS: atom_id res chain seq x y z
N MET A 1 9.43 -3.55 22.56
CA MET A 1 9.85 -3.36 21.17
C MET A 1 8.78 -2.54 20.46
N VAL A 2 9.16 -1.51 19.71
CA VAL A 2 8.21 -0.83 18.82
C VAL A 2 8.08 -1.71 17.59
N ALA A 3 6.91 -2.31 17.39
CA ALA A 3 6.61 -3.02 16.15
C ALA A 3 6.40 -1.97 15.06
N ASN A 4 7.29 -1.93 14.07
CA ASN A 4 7.17 -1.05 12.93
C ASN A 4 6.49 -1.82 11.80
N TRP A 5 5.25 -1.46 11.48
CA TRP A 5 4.59 -1.85 10.25
C TRP A 5 4.21 -0.60 9.47
N VAL A 6 4.07 -0.75 8.15
CA VAL A 6 3.61 0.32 7.27
C VAL A 6 2.19 -0.02 6.81
N GLN A 7 1.33 1.00 6.77
CA GLN A 7 -0.01 0.90 6.20
C GLN A 7 -0.08 1.76 4.95
N VAL A 8 -0.84 1.31 3.95
CA VAL A 8 -1.23 2.11 2.78
C VAL A 8 -2.75 2.05 2.65
N ARG A 9 -3.41 3.19 2.40
CA ARG A 9 -4.87 3.29 2.26
C ARG A 9 -5.24 3.52 0.80
N TYR A 10 -6.04 2.59 0.27
CA TYR A 10 -6.67 2.68 -1.04
C TYR A 10 -8.14 3.05 -0.82
N HIS A 11 -8.61 4.08 -1.52
CA HIS A 11 -9.98 4.56 -1.43
C HIS A 11 -10.79 3.98 -2.59
N VAL A 12 -12.06 3.66 -2.35
CA VAL A 12 -12.98 3.09 -3.35
C VAL A 12 -14.20 3.98 -3.50
N TRP A 13 -14.95 3.82 -4.61
CA TRP A 13 -16.09 4.69 -4.92
C TRP A 13 -17.34 4.41 -4.09
N TRP A 14 -17.38 3.28 -3.36
CA TRP A 14 -18.50 2.83 -2.54
C TRP A 14 -18.04 2.67 -1.08
N PRO A 15 -18.96 2.64 -0.10
CA PRO A 15 -20.42 2.78 -0.19
C PRO A 15 -20.90 4.23 -0.43
N GLY A 16 -19.99 5.20 -0.50
CA GLY A 16 -20.30 6.61 -0.77
C GLY A 16 -20.77 6.88 -2.21
N ALA A 17 -20.99 8.16 -2.54
CA ALA A 17 -21.50 8.58 -3.84
C ALA A 17 -20.43 8.61 -4.97
N GLY A 18 -19.28 7.94 -4.78
CA GLY A 18 -18.16 7.99 -5.72
C GLY A 18 -17.46 9.34 -5.84
N ASN A 19 -17.71 10.27 -4.92
CA ASN A 19 -17.15 11.62 -4.90
C ASN A 19 -15.99 11.78 -3.89
N ASP A 20 -15.42 10.66 -3.42
CA ASP A 20 -14.24 10.68 -2.56
C ASP A 20 -13.03 11.19 -3.35
N PRO A 21 -12.40 12.32 -2.94
CA PRO A 21 -11.31 12.93 -3.69
C PRO A 21 -10.08 12.01 -3.78
N PHE A 22 -9.84 11.16 -2.78
CA PHE A 22 -8.71 10.24 -2.76
C PHE A 22 -8.88 9.10 -3.76
N TYR A 23 -10.13 8.66 -3.97
CA TYR A 23 -10.46 7.72 -5.05
C TYR A 23 -10.37 8.42 -6.43
N LEU A 24 -10.96 9.62 -6.55
CA LEU A 24 -11.04 10.35 -7.82
C LEU A 24 -9.68 10.78 -8.35
N TYR A 25 -8.71 11.04 -7.48
CA TYR A 25 -7.36 11.42 -7.87
C TYR A 25 -6.69 10.38 -8.77
N ASN A 26 -6.80 9.10 -8.42
CA ASN A 26 -6.25 8.00 -9.21
C ASN A 26 -7.18 6.78 -9.19
N THR A 27 -8.26 6.87 -9.96
CA THR A 27 -9.28 5.81 -10.01
C THR A 27 -8.72 4.51 -10.55
N SER A 28 -7.83 4.56 -11.55
CA SER A 28 -7.22 3.38 -12.16
C SER A 28 -6.41 2.59 -11.14
N LEU A 29 -5.51 3.24 -10.39
CA LEU A 29 -4.70 2.57 -9.36
C LEU A 29 -5.56 1.95 -8.26
N ASN A 30 -6.49 2.73 -7.72
CA ASN A 30 -7.36 2.27 -6.64
C ASN A 30 -8.21 1.07 -7.10
N GLN A 31 -8.77 1.11 -8.30
CA GLN A 31 -9.53 -0.02 -8.86
C GLN A 31 -8.64 -1.23 -9.12
N THR A 32 -7.47 -1.07 -9.73
CA THR A 32 -6.53 -2.17 -9.97
C THR A 32 -6.17 -2.86 -8.66
N ARG A 33 -5.85 -2.12 -7.60
CA ARG A 33 -5.51 -2.71 -6.30
C ARG A 33 -6.73 -3.33 -5.59
N ASN A 34 -7.89 -2.70 -5.67
CA ASN A 34 -9.13 -3.28 -5.13
C ASN A 34 -9.47 -4.61 -5.81
N SER A 35 -9.35 -4.67 -7.13
CA SER A 35 -9.59 -5.87 -7.94
C SER A 35 -8.56 -6.97 -7.66
N TYR A 36 -7.28 -6.63 -7.47
CA TYR A 36 -6.24 -7.59 -7.10
C TYR A 36 -6.60 -8.38 -5.85
N TYR A 37 -7.15 -7.71 -4.83
CA TYR A 37 -7.59 -8.33 -3.59
C TYR A 37 -9.04 -8.85 -3.61
N GLY A 38 -9.77 -8.67 -4.71
CA GLY A 38 -11.19 -9.06 -4.80
C GLY A 38 -12.08 -8.37 -3.76
N ASN A 39 -11.72 -7.15 -3.33
CA ASN A 39 -12.40 -6.49 -2.23
C ASN A 39 -13.80 -6.00 -2.61
N ASN A 40 -14.77 -6.21 -1.70
CA ASN A 40 -16.19 -5.90 -1.88
C ASN A 40 -16.85 -5.23 -0.64
N PHE A 41 -16.11 -4.90 0.41
CA PHE A 41 -16.60 -4.08 1.52
C PHE A 41 -15.52 -3.13 2.07
N THR A 42 -15.94 -2.15 2.86
CA THR A 42 -15.05 -1.20 3.54
C THR A 42 -15.57 -0.90 4.94
N PRO A 43 -14.68 -0.73 5.94
CA PRO A 43 -13.23 -0.87 5.84
C PRO A 43 -12.82 -2.34 5.69
N HIS A 44 -11.75 -2.61 4.92
CA HIS A 44 -11.19 -3.94 4.71
C HIS A 44 -9.67 -3.85 4.63
N MET A 45 -8.97 -4.60 5.47
CA MET A 45 -7.50 -4.64 5.52
C MET A 45 -6.97 -5.95 4.94
N PHE A 46 -5.83 -5.86 4.27
CA PHE A 46 -5.02 -7.02 3.88
C PHE A 46 -3.63 -6.88 4.50
N THR A 47 -3.19 -7.90 5.24
CA THR A 47 -1.91 -7.90 5.95
C THR A 47 -1.03 -9.00 5.37
N GLY A 48 0.19 -8.68 4.90
CA GLY A 48 1.06 -9.66 4.24
C GLY A 48 0.49 -10.25 2.95
N GLY A 49 -0.54 -9.62 2.38
CA GLY A 49 -1.31 -10.15 1.25
C GLY A 49 -2.52 -11.02 1.63
N GLY A 50 -2.66 -11.41 2.89
CA GLY A 50 -3.83 -12.15 3.40
C GLY A 50 -4.97 -11.23 3.86
N ASP A 51 -6.19 -11.73 3.84
CA ASP A 51 -7.40 -11.04 4.31
C ASP A 51 -7.37 -10.88 5.85
N SER A 52 -7.53 -9.64 6.33
CA SER A 52 -7.62 -9.27 7.75
C SER A 52 -8.99 -8.71 8.14
N GLY A 53 -9.98 -8.72 7.24
CA GLY A 53 -11.36 -8.30 7.48
C GLY A 53 -11.51 -6.81 7.82
N SER A 54 -12.56 -6.48 8.58
CA SER A 54 -12.93 -5.09 8.94
C SER A 54 -12.60 -4.68 10.38
N GLY A 55 -12.11 -5.60 11.21
CA GLY A 55 -11.90 -5.39 12.64
C GLY A 55 -10.48 -4.94 12.99
N SER A 56 -10.34 -3.81 13.68
CA SER A 56 -9.03 -3.28 14.11
C SER A 56 -8.22 -4.23 14.99
N THR A 57 -8.88 -5.02 15.85
CA THR A 57 -8.23 -6.06 16.66
C THR A 57 -7.54 -7.11 15.77
N THR A 58 -8.23 -7.57 14.72
CA THR A 58 -7.67 -8.54 13.77
C THR A 58 -6.52 -7.93 12.97
N TRP A 59 -6.65 -6.66 12.54
CA TRP A 59 -5.59 -5.96 11.82
C TRP A 59 -4.31 -5.88 12.65
N GLN A 60 -4.43 -5.49 13.91
CA GLN A 60 -3.30 -5.40 14.84
C GLN A 60 -2.68 -6.78 15.11
N ALA A 61 -3.50 -7.79 15.38
CA ALA A 61 -3.02 -9.15 15.62
C ALA A 61 -2.25 -9.71 14.42
N ASN A 62 -2.81 -9.58 13.21
CA ASN A 62 -2.16 -10.05 11.99
C ASN A 62 -0.86 -9.29 11.70
N ALA A 63 -0.83 -7.97 11.94
CA ALA A 63 0.38 -7.17 11.76
C ALA A 63 1.48 -7.58 12.74
N LEU A 64 1.14 -7.77 14.01
CA LEU A 64 2.09 -8.22 15.04
C LEU A 64 2.63 -9.63 14.76
N ASN A 65 1.79 -10.53 14.23
CA ASN A 65 2.21 -11.89 13.90
C ASN A 65 3.23 -11.95 12.75
N MET A 66 3.34 -10.90 11.93
CA MET A 66 4.35 -10.81 10.87
C MET A 66 5.65 -10.15 11.34
N VAL A 67 5.63 -9.45 12.47
CA VAL A 67 6.80 -8.71 12.96
C VAL A 67 7.80 -9.73 13.51
N GLY A 68 8.97 -9.79 12.87
CA GLY A 68 10.04 -10.70 13.24
C GLY A 68 10.04 -12.03 12.49
N GLU A 69 9.10 -12.22 11.57
CA GLU A 69 9.17 -13.33 10.61
C GLU A 69 10.28 -13.07 9.60
N ASP A 70 11.06 -14.11 9.28
CA ASP A 70 12.15 -14.02 8.31
C ASP A 70 11.59 -13.92 6.89
N THR A 71 12.21 -13.05 6.09
CA THR A 71 11.99 -12.93 4.64
C THR A 71 13.33 -13.08 3.92
N PRO A 72 13.39 -13.80 2.78
CA PRO A 72 14.62 -13.87 2.01
C PRO A 72 14.94 -12.56 1.29
N ILE A 73 13.99 -11.62 1.24
CA ILE A 73 14.11 -10.36 0.52
C ILE A 73 14.66 -9.26 1.43
N THR A 74 15.72 -8.59 0.98
CA THR A 74 16.18 -7.32 1.55
C THR A 74 15.80 -6.18 0.60
N ILE A 75 15.22 -5.11 1.17
CA ILE A 75 14.90 -3.87 0.44
C ILE A 75 15.62 -2.72 1.12
N GLU A 76 16.44 -2.02 0.36
CA GLU A 76 17.04 -0.75 0.77
C GLU A 76 16.47 0.36 -0.10
N ILE A 77 15.92 1.38 0.55
CA ILE A 77 15.40 2.57 -0.12
C ILE A 77 16.25 3.77 0.27
N ASN A 78 16.72 4.49 -0.74
CA ASN A 78 17.37 5.78 -0.59
C ASN A 78 16.63 6.78 -1.47
N GLY A 79 16.51 8.03 -1.04
CA GLY A 79 15.86 9.02 -1.86
C GLY A 79 16.05 10.43 -1.35
N SER A 80 15.75 11.39 -2.22
CA SER A 80 15.78 12.81 -1.94
C SER A 80 14.62 13.51 -2.62
N ILE A 81 14.12 14.56 -1.97
CA ILE A 81 13.15 15.48 -2.56
C ILE A 81 13.89 16.76 -2.89
N PHE A 82 13.85 17.18 -4.15
CA PHE A 82 14.43 18.44 -4.61
C PHE A 82 13.36 19.28 -5.33
N GLY A 83 12.83 20.27 -4.62
CA GLY A 83 11.74 21.10 -5.16
C GLY A 83 10.47 20.25 -5.38
N SER A 84 10.06 20.12 -6.65
CA SER A 84 8.93 19.28 -7.07
C SER A 84 9.34 17.86 -7.44
N ASP A 85 10.64 17.57 -7.48
CA ASP A 85 11.15 16.30 -7.97
C ASP A 85 11.45 15.36 -6.79
N VAL A 86 11.13 14.08 -6.98
CA VAL A 86 11.41 13.01 -6.02
C VAL A 86 12.28 11.98 -6.71
N ASP A 87 13.50 11.84 -6.21
CA ASP A 87 14.44 10.81 -6.65
C ASP A 87 14.41 9.65 -5.64
N VAL A 88 14.14 8.45 -6.13
CA VAL A 88 14.13 7.23 -5.33
C VAL A 88 15.02 6.19 -5.98
N SER A 89 15.97 5.66 -5.21
CA SER A 89 16.77 4.49 -5.54
C SER A 89 16.33 3.34 -4.63
N VAL A 90 15.98 2.22 -5.24
CA VAL A 90 15.60 1.00 -4.52
C VAL A 90 16.59 -0.10 -4.91
N LEU A 91 17.29 -0.64 -3.92
CA LEU A 91 18.10 -1.84 -4.07
C LEU A 91 17.32 -3.01 -3.46
N ILE A 92 17.21 -4.10 -4.22
CA ILE A 92 16.52 -5.31 -3.81
C ILE A 92 17.47 -6.47 -4.01
N SER A 93 17.60 -7.32 -2.99
CA SER A 93 18.35 -8.57 -3.05
C SER A 93 17.54 -9.69 -2.40
N SER A 94 17.92 -10.92 -2.73
CA SER A 94 17.32 -12.13 -2.18
C SER A 94 18.41 -13.12 -1.78
N ASP A 95 18.23 -13.80 -0.64
CA ASP A 95 19.07 -14.92 -0.21
C ASP A 95 18.63 -16.27 -0.84
N LEU A 96 17.50 -16.28 -1.54
CA LEU A 96 16.96 -17.43 -2.28
C LEU A 96 16.82 -17.11 -3.78
N ASP A 97 16.95 -18.13 -4.62
CA ASP A 97 16.61 -18.02 -6.05
C ASP A 97 15.08 -17.92 -6.22
N LEU A 98 14.62 -16.76 -6.66
CA LEU A 98 13.21 -16.45 -6.92
C LEU A 98 12.97 -16.17 -8.41
N SER A 99 13.90 -16.55 -9.29
CA SER A 99 13.86 -16.26 -10.72
C SER A 99 12.66 -16.91 -11.44
N SER A 100 12.13 -18.00 -10.86
CA SER A 100 10.93 -18.69 -11.35
C SER A 100 9.63 -18.16 -10.71
N VAL A 101 9.72 -17.29 -9.70
CA VAL A 101 8.57 -16.69 -9.03
C VAL A 101 8.21 -15.40 -9.74
N ASN A 102 6.91 -15.15 -9.90
CA ASN A 102 6.41 -13.90 -10.49
C ASN A 102 6.54 -12.73 -9.49
N THR A 103 7.77 -12.32 -9.20
CA THR A 103 8.07 -11.26 -8.24
C THR A 103 7.80 -9.89 -8.86
N ARG A 104 7.24 -8.98 -8.07
CA ARG A 104 6.88 -7.61 -8.47
C ARG A 104 7.40 -6.61 -7.44
N LEU A 105 8.09 -5.57 -7.90
CA LEU A 105 8.41 -4.39 -7.10
C LEU A 105 7.24 -3.41 -7.19
N ILE A 106 6.82 -2.86 -6.05
CA ILE A 106 5.92 -1.71 -5.98
C ILE A 106 6.61 -0.62 -5.16
N VAL A 107 6.75 0.57 -5.74
CA VAL A 107 7.20 1.78 -5.05
C VAL A 107 6.02 2.74 -4.99
N ALA A 108 5.52 3.05 -3.80
CA ALA A 108 4.28 3.80 -3.62
C ALA A 108 4.54 5.19 -3.02
N ALA A 109 4.04 6.22 -3.70
CA ALA A 109 3.94 7.56 -3.12
C ALA A 109 2.64 7.66 -2.31
N THR A 110 2.73 8.13 -1.06
CA THR A 110 1.57 8.30 -0.19
C THR A 110 1.49 9.71 0.36
N MET A 111 0.25 10.17 0.58
CA MET A 111 -0.05 11.42 1.26
C MET A 111 -0.38 11.15 2.72
N ASP A 112 0.19 11.93 3.62
CA ASP A 112 -0.05 11.82 5.05
C ASP A 112 -0.55 13.14 5.65
N SER A 113 -1.26 13.05 6.78
CA SER A 113 -1.78 14.18 7.54
C SER A 113 -2.71 15.11 6.74
N VAL A 114 -3.53 14.55 5.85
CA VAL A 114 -4.48 15.31 5.03
C VAL A 114 -5.76 15.56 5.83
N TYR A 115 -6.16 16.82 5.93
CA TYR A 115 -7.47 17.16 6.46
C TYR A 115 -8.53 17.14 5.36
N TYR A 116 -9.51 16.27 5.50
CA TYR A 116 -10.70 16.19 4.65
C TYR A 116 -11.84 15.63 5.47
N ALA A 117 -12.95 16.36 5.56
CA ALA A 117 -14.14 15.91 6.28
C ALA A 117 -14.92 14.88 5.44
N GLY A 118 -14.58 13.61 5.60
CA GLY A 118 -15.24 12.50 4.94
C GLY A 118 -16.69 12.31 5.41
N PRO A 119 -17.61 11.82 4.54
CA PRO A 119 -19.00 11.54 4.92
C PRO A 119 -19.15 10.52 6.06
N ASN A 120 -18.12 9.71 6.32
CA ASN A 120 -18.06 8.73 7.40
C ASN A 120 -17.59 9.32 8.75
N GLY A 121 -17.38 10.63 8.84
CA GLY A 121 -16.91 11.32 10.04
C GLY A 121 -15.39 11.27 10.25
N LEU A 122 -14.63 10.60 9.37
CA LEU A 122 -13.17 10.68 9.38
C LEU A 122 -12.74 12.05 8.85
N GLN A 123 -11.85 12.72 9.58
CA GLN A 123 -11.37 14.06 9.24
C GLN A 123 -9.89 14.09 8.87
N HIS A 124 -9.12 13.14 9.39
CA HIS A 124 -7.68 13.06 9.20
C HIS A 124 -7.35 11.78 8.45
N HIS A 125 -6.77 11.96 7.27
CA HIS A 125 -6.38 10.89 6.39
C HIS A 125 -4.86 10.76 6.39
N HIS A 126 -4.41 9.51 6.51
CA HIS A 126 -3.01 9.16 6.66
C HIS A 126 -2.62 8.09 5.65
N ALA A 127 -1.37 8.09 5.18
CA ALA A 127 -0.83 7.10 4.26
C ALA A 127 -1.77 6.75 3.08
N VAL A 128 -2.44 7.76 2.52
CA VAL A 128 -3.34 7.60 1.38
C VAL A 128 -2.49 7.44 0.12
N ILE A 129 -2.78 6.43 -0.69
CA ILE A 129 -2.04 6.22 -1.94
C ILE A 129 -2.28 7.39 -2.91
N ILE A 130 -1.20 7.86 -3.54
CA ILE A 130 -1.24 8.86 -4.63
C ILE A 130 -1.06 8.14 -5.96
N GLU A 131 0.09 7.48 -6.10
CA GLU A 131 0.50 6.76 -7.30
C GLU A 131 1.54 5.68 -6.98
N TYR A 132 1.78 4.79 -7.95
CA TYR A 132 2.98 3.98 -7.97
C TYR A 132 4.02 4.66 -8.85
N LEU A 133 5.27 4.65 -8.40
CA LEU A 133 6.43 5.15 -9.16
C LEU A 133 7.03 4.08 -10.09
N THR A 134 6.41 2.89 -10.13
CA THR A 134 6.70 1.80 -11.07
C THR A 134 5.96 2.01 -12.39
N ALA A 135 6.31 1.24 -13.43
CA ALA A 135 5.80 1.47 -14.78
C ALA A 135 4.27 1.37 -14.92
N ASP A 136 3.62 0.58 -14.06
CA ASP A 136 2.17 0.42 -14.05
C ASP A 136 1.58 0.25 -12.63
N ASN A 137 0.25 0.14 -12.57
CA ASN A 137 -0.54 -0.05 -11.34
C ASN A 137 -0.48 -1.47 -10.76
N THR A 138 0.37 -2.34 -11.32
CA THR A 138 0.61 -3.73 -10.87
C THR A 138 2.05 -3.98 -10.42
N GLY A 139 2.94 -3.01 -10.61
CA GLY A 139 4.35 -3.06 -10.20
C GLY A 139 5.26 -3.60 -11.29
N ASP A 140 6.56 -3.36 -11.13
CA ASP A 140 7.58 -3.77 -12.10
C ASP A 140 7.96 -5.24 -11.89
N ALA A 141 8.06 -5.99 -12.98
CA ALA A 141 8.58 -7.35 -12.94
C ALA A 141 10.07 -7.33 -12.61
N ILE A 142 10.47 -8.07 -11.58
CA ILE A 142 11.88 -8.23 -11.18
C ILE A 142 12.25 -9.71 -11.13
N ILE A 143 13.51 -10.00 -11.41
CA ILE A 143 14.12 -11.32 -11.31
C ILE A 143 15.13 -11.22 -10.17
N LEU A 144 14.97 -12.08 -9.16
CA LEU A 144 15.80 -12.14 -7.96
C LEU A 144 16.36 -13.56 -7.78
#